data_AF-A0A2T0LDY3-F1
#
_entry.id   AF-A0A2T0LDY3-F1
#
_cell.length_a   1.000
_cell.length_b   1.000
_cell.length_c   1.000
_cell.angle_alpha   90.00
_cell.angle_beta   90.00
_cell.angle_gamma   90.00
#
_symmetry.space_group_name_H-M   'P 1'
#
loop_
_entity.id
_entity.type
_entity.pdbx_description
1 polymer ?
#
loop_
_entity_poly.entity_id
_entity_poly.type
_entity_poly.pdbx_seq_one_letter_code
_entity_poly.pdbx_strand_id
1 'polypeptide(L)'
;MVYDVDTDRIERQLKVLRECVAVLEETKRRRGEREGDPVLFFAASRALHLAVECMIDVGTTMIDGFIMRDPGGYLDIVDILEDERVIPKEGAERIRELVRFRDRLVRKYDELSPGEVEDHGDQSELLSSFDKWVRDYLRQELGT
;
A
#
# COMPACT_ATOMS: atom_id res chain seq x y z
N MET A 1 25.32 -5.68 12.79
CA MET A 1 25.21 -6.21 11.42
C MET A 1 25.09 -5.01 10.50
N VAL A 2 25.73 -5.03 9.34
CA VAL A 2 25.52 -3.97 8.34
C VAL A 2 24.37 -4.45 7.46
N TYR A 3 23.19 -3.87 7.65
CA TYR A 3 22.06 -4.11 6.75
C TYR A 3 22.37 -3.46 5.39
N ASP A 4 21.98 -4.09 4.29
CA ASP A 4 22.15 -3.57 2.93
C ASP A 4 20.77 -3.27 2.35
N VAL A 5 20.15 -2.21 2.88
CA VAL A 5 18.78 -1.81 2.54
C VAL A 5 18.83 -0.76 1.44
N ASP A 6 18.13 -1.02 0.32
CA ASP A 6 17.95 -0.05 -0.77
C ASP A 6 16.92 1.03 -0.37
N THR A 7 17.36 1.95 0.50
CA THR A 7 16.53 3.05 1.01
C THR A 7 16.08 4.02 -0.09
N ASP A 8 16.89 4.17 -1.14
CA ASP A 8 16.55 4.99 -2.31
C ASP A 8 15.39 4.38 -3.09
N ARG A 9 15.34 3.05 -3.26
CA ARG A 9 14.20 2.35 -3.87
C ARG A 9 12.95 2.48 -3.01
N ILE A 10 13.06 2.28 -1.70
CA ILE A 10 11.94 2.44 -0.77
C ILE A 10 11.38 3.87 -0.88
N GLU A 11 12.21 4.90 -0.87
CA GLU A 11 11.74 6.30 -0.98
C GLU A 11 11.02 6.56 -2.31
N ARG A 12 11.52 6.03 -3.43
CA ARG A 12 10.85 6.15 -4.73
C ARG A 12 9.46 5.50 -4.72
N GLN A 13 9.32 4.33 -4.09
CA GLN A 13 8.04 3.63 -3.98
C GLN A 13 7.08 4.36 -3.04
N LEU A 14 7.57 4.85 -1.89
CA LEU A 14 6.77 5.65 -0.96
C LEU A 14 6.32 6.98 -1.60
N LYS A 15 7.12 7.57 -2.49
CA LYS A 15 6.69 8.74 -3.27
C LYS A 15 5.48 8.41 -4.16
N VAL A 16 5.52 7.28 -4.87
CA VAL A 16 4.37 6.84 -5.69
C VAL A 16 3.16 6.53 -4.80
N LEU A 17 3.37 5.94 -3.63
CA LEU A 17 2.29 5.71 -2.65
C LEU A 17 1.60 7.02 -2.26
N ARG A 18 2.36 8.09 -1.98
CA ARG A 18 1.81 9.42 -1.68
C ARG A 18 1.04 10.02 -2.87
N GLU A 19 1.50 9.81 -4.10
CA GLU A 19 0.78 10.21 -5.30
C GLU A 19 -0.56 9.45 -5.44
N CYS A 20 -0.58 8.15 -5.12
CA CYS A 20 -1.81 7.36 -5.09
C CYS A 20 -2.81 7.91 -4.07
N VAL A 21 -2.36 8.26 -2.86
CA VAL A 21 -3.19 8.91 -1.84
C VAL A 21 -3.84 10.19 -2.38
N ALA A 22 -3.05 11.05 -3.04
CA ALA A 22 -3.58 12.29 -3.62
C ALA A 22 -4.66 12.03 -4.69
N VAL A 23 -4.50 11.00 -5.51
CA VAL A 23 -5.51 10.60 -6.51
C VAL A 23 -6.78 10.08 -5.84
N LEU A 24 -6.66 9.25 -4.80
CA LEU A 24 -7.82 8.72 -4.08
C LEU A 24 -8.62 9.84 -3.42
N GLU A 25 -7.96 10.78 -2.74
CA GLU A 25 -8.62 11.96 -2.16
C GLU A 25 -9.30 12.84 -3.21
N GLU A 26 -8.66 13.08 -4.36
CA GLU A 26 -9.24 13.88 -5.42
C GLU A 26 -10.46 13.20 -6.06
N THR A 27 -10.41 11.88 -6.27
CA THR A 27 -11.56 11.12 -6.78
C THR A 27 -12.72 11.10 -5.79
N LYS A 28 -12.44 10.98 -4.47
CA LYS A 28 -13.42 11.10 -3.40
C LYS A 28 -14.08 12.47 -3.40
N ARG A 29 -13.29 13.54 -3.48
CA ARG A 29 -13.77 14.93 -3.50
C ARG A 29 -14.72 15.20 -4.66
N ARG A 30 -14.45 14.64 -5.83
CA ARG A 30 -15.24 14.87 -7.06
C ARG A 30 -16.44 13.93 -7.22
N ARG A 31 -16.60 12.95 -6.32
CA ARG A 31 -17.66 11.93 -6.40
C ARG A 31 -19.07 12.52 -6.44
N GLY A 32 -19.38 13.46 -5.55
CA GLY A 32 -20.72 14.07 -5.46
C GLY A 32 -21.13 14.89 -6.69
N GLU A 33 -20.18 15.24 -7.56
CA GLU A 33 -20.44 16.00 -8.79
C GLU A 33 -20.58 15.10 -10.02
N ARG A 34 -20.12 13.84 -9.94
CA ARG A 34 -19.86 12.97 -11.11
C ARG A 34 -19.99 11.48 -10.79
N GLU A 35 -21.08 11.10 -10.14
CA GLU A 35 -21.39 9.68 -9.89
C GLU A 35 -21.44 8.91 -11.21
N GLY A 36 -20.69 7.80 -11.30
CA GLY A 36 -20.59 6.99 -12.52
C GLY A 36 -19.62 7.49 -13.60
N ASP A 37 -18.78 8.51 -13.34
CA ASP A 37 -17.73 8.94 -14.28
C ASP A 37 -16.65 7.85 -14.44
N PRO A 38 -16.49 7.23 -15.64
CA PRO A 38 -15.52 6.16 -15.86
C PRO A 38 -14.08 6.60 -15.61
N VAL A 39 -13.76 7.88 -15.80
CA VAL A 39 -12.41 8.40 -15.56
C VAL A 39 -12.10 8.40 -14.07
N LEU A 40 -13.05 8.84 -13.23
CA LEU A 40 -12.88 8.81 -11.77
C LEU A 40 -12.81 7.37 -11.26
N PHE A 41 -13.64 6.48 -11.79
CA PHE A 41 -13.61 5.07 -11.45
C PHE A 41 -12.27 4.41 -11.78
N PHE A 42 -11.75 4.59 -13.00
CA PHE A 42 -10.47 4.02 -13.39
C PHE A 42 -9.29 4.65 -12.66
N ALA A 43 -9.35 5.97 -12.38
CA ALA A 43 -8.32 6.64 -11.60
C ALA A 43 -8.25 6.08 -10.17
N ALA A 44 -9.38 5.95 -9.48
CA ALA A 44 -9.45 5.39 -8.14
C ALA A 44 -9.00 3.92 -8.12
N SER A 45 -9.50 3.12 -9.07
CA SER A 45 -9.12 1.69 -9.21
C SER A 45 -7.61 1.53 -9.42
N ARG A 46 -7.01 2.34 -10.30
CA ARG A 46 -5.58 2.27 -10.57
C ARG A 46 -4.74 2.78 -9.41
N ALA A 47 -5.19 3.82 -8.72
CA ALA A 47 -4.51 4.34 -7.54
C ALA A 47 -4.51 3.32 -6.39
N LEU A 48 -5.63 2.63 -6.13
CA LEU A 48 -5.68 1.55 -5.14
C LEU A 48 -4.75 0.39 -5.50
N HIS A 49 -4.78 -0.05 -6.76
CA HIS A 49 -3.89 -1.11 -7.22
C HIS A 49 -2.42 -0.71 -7.02
N LEU A 50 -2.02 0.48 -7.48
CA LEU A 50 -0.64 0.95 -7.32
C LEU A 50 -0.24 1.14 -5.85
N ALA A 51 -1.15 1.59 -4.99
CA ALA A 51 -0.89 1.68 -3.56
C ALA A 51 -0.56 0.32 -2.94
N VAL A 52 -1.30 -0.73 -3.33
CA VAL A 52 -1.02 -2.11 -2.90
C VAL A 52 0.33 -2.60 -3.42
N GLU A 53 0.67 -2.37 -4.69
CA GLU A 53 1.99 -2.74 -5.23
C GLU A 53 3.11 -2.02 -4.48
N CYS A 54 2.96 -0.73 -4.19
CA CYS A 54 3.96 0.03 -3.44
C CYS A 54 4.20 -0.57 -2.05
N MET A 55 3.14 -0.94 -1.32
CA MET A 55 3.28 -1.55 0.00
C MET A 55 3.96 -2.93 -0.07
N ILE A 56 3.61 -3.74 -1.08
CA ILE A 56 4.23 -5.05 -1.33
C ILE A 56 5.72 -4.88 -1.65
N ASP A 57 6.05 -4.01 -2.61
CA ASP A 57 7.44 -3.86 -3.06
C ASP A 57 8.34 -3.23 -2.00
N VAL A 58 7.81 -2.29 -1.21
CA VAL A 58 8.52 -1.74 -0.04
C VAL A 58 8.76 -2.86 0.97
N GLY A 59 7.73 -3.65 1.27
CA GLY A 59 7.84 -4.79 2.17
C GLY A 59 8.90 -5.79 1.73
N THR A 60 8.90 -6.19 0.46
CA THR A 60 9.94 -7.06 -0.11
C THR A 60 11.33 -6.45 0.03
N THR A 61 11.48 -5.15 -0.28
CA THR A 61 12.79 -4.48 -0.18
C THR A 61 13.28 -4.43 1.26
N MET A 62 12.38 -4.24 2.24
CA MET A 62 12.71 -4.30 3.66
C MET A 62 13.12 -5.71 4.08
N ILE A 63 12.35 -6.73 3.69
CA ILE A 63 12.63 -8.14 4.01
C ILE A 63 14.02 -8.53 3.54
N ASP A 64 14.34 -8.22 2.28
CA ASP A 64 15.64 -8.54 1.68
C ASP A 64 16.78 -7.77 2.38
N GLY A 65 16.61 -6.46 2.60
CA GLY A 65 17.66 -5.60 3.14
C GLY A 65 17.97 -5.84 4.62
N PHE A 66 16.97 -6.23 5.40
CA PHE A 66 17.11 -6.56 6.83
C PHE A 66 17.34 -8.05 7.09
N ILE A 67 17.38 -8.89 6.06
CA ILE A 67 17.58 -10.35 6.17
C ILE A 67 16.50 -10.98 7.07
N MET A 68 15.24 -10.60 6.82
CA MET A 68 14.07 -11.19 7.48
C MET A 68 13.76 -12.58 6.86
N ARG A 69 12.70 -13.25 7.34
CA ARG A 69 12.28 -14.54 6.76
C ARG A 69 11.72 -14.37 5.33
N ASP A 70 11.91 -15.37 4.48
CA ASP A 70 11.38 -15.37 3.10
C ASP A 70 9.85 -15.39 3.06
N PRO A 71 9.20 -14.57 2.21
CA PRO A 71 7.76 -14.59 2.03
C PRO A 71 7.30 -15.70 1.08
N GLY A 72 6.29 -16.47 1.46
CA GLY A 72 5.59 -17.42 0.59
C GLY A 72 4.57 -16.79 -0.38
N GLY A 73 4.28 -15.49 -0.22
CA GLY A 73 3.35 -14.73 -1.06
C GLY A 73 3.05 -13.34 -0.49
N TYR A 74 2.15 -12.59 -1.15
CA TYR A 74 1.90 -11.19 -0.77
C TYR A 74 1.33 -10.99 0.63
N LEU A 75 0.47 -11.89 1.11
CA LEU A 75 -0.02 -11.82 2.48
C LEU A 75 1.09 -12.07 3.50
N ASP A 76 2.03 -12.95 3.16
CA ASP A 76 3.15 -13.27 4.04
C ASP A 76 4.12 -12.09 4.19
N ILE A 77 4.25 -11.25 3.16
CA ILE A 77 4.98 -9.97 3.28
C ILE A 77 4.37 -9.11 4.39
N VAL A 78 3.04 -8.99 4.45
CA VAL A 78 2.36 -8.22 5.49
C VAL A 78 2.58 -8.84 6.87
N ASP A 79 2.51 -10.18 6.95
CA ASP A 79 2.74 -10.92 8.20
C ASP A 79 4.17 -10.71 8.71
N ILE A 80 5.17 -10.74 7.83
CA ILE A 80 6.57 -10.49 8.19
C ILE A 80 6.77 -9.07 8.70
N LEU A 81 6.19 -8.07 8.03
CA LEU A 81 6.28 -6.68 8.48
C LEU A 81 5.61 -6.46 9.84
N GLU A 82 4.54 -7.19 10.16
CA GLU A 82 3.92 -7.18 11.49
C GLU A 82 4.83 -7.87 12.54
N ASP A 83 5.32 -9.07 12.23
CA ASP A 83 6.19 -9.88 13.10
C ASP A 83 7.45 -9.10 13.51
N GLU A 84 8.06 -8.41 12.54
CA GLU A 84 9.26 -7.58 12.71
C GLU A 84 8.95 -6.18 13.25
N ARG A 85 7.68 -5.90 13.59
CA ARG A 85 7.19 -4.64 14.16
C ARG A 85 7.44 -3.41 13.29
N VAL A 86 7.55 -3.60 11.98
CA VAL A 86 7.57 -2.49 11.01
C VAL A 86 6.21 -1.81 11.02
N ILE A 87 5.13 -2.60 10.99
CA ILE A 87 3.75 -2.11 11.01
C ILE A 87 3.02 -2.62 12.27
N PRO A 88 2.09 -1.83 12.86
CA PRO A 88 1.28 -2.30 13.96
C PRO A 88 0.23 -3.32 13.49
N LYS A 89 -0.23 -4.16 14.41
CA LYS A 89 -1.22 -5.21 14.15
C LYS A 89 -2.48 -4.69 13.47
N GLU A 90 -3.04 -3.58 13.96
CA GLU A 90 -4.24 -2.99 13.39
C GLU A 90 -4.01 -2.50 11.94
N GLY A 91 -2.80 -2.03 11.65
CA GLY A 91 -2.38 -1.67 10.30
C GLY A 91 -2.25 -2.89 9.40
N ALA A 92 -1.61 -3.95 9.89
CA ALA A 92 -1.42 -5.20 9.17
C ALA A 92 -2.76 -5.84 8.76
N GLU A 93 -3.74 -5.88 9.67
CA GLU A 93 -5.08 -6.40 9.38
C GLU A 93 -5.74 -5.67 8.19
N ARG A 94 -5.71 -4.34 8.17
CA ARG A 94 -6.27 -3.53 7.08
C ARG A 94 -5.48 -3.68 5.77
N ILE A 95 -4.15 -3.77 5.85
CA ILE A 95 -3.31 -3.98 4.66
C ILE A 95 -3.58 -5.36 4.04
N ARG A 96 -3.79 -6.42 4.85
CA ARG A 96 -4.19 -7.74 4.33
C ARG A 96 -5.50 -7.68 3.55
N GLU A 97 -6.47 -6.88 3.99
CA GLU A 97 -7.73 -6.68 3.25
C GLU A 97 -7.48 -6.04 1.88
N LEU A 98 -6.64 -5.01 1.82
CA LEU A 98 -6.23 -4.38 0.55
C LEU A 98 -5.49 -5.35 -0.38
N VAL A 99 -4.57 -6.16 0.17
CA VAL A 99 -3.84 -7.18 -0.60
C VAL A 99 -4.80 -8.24 -1.15
N ARG A 100 -5.85 -8.62 -0.41
CA ARG A 100 -6.90 -9.52 -0.94
C ARG A 100 -7.74 -8.85 -2.02
N PHE A 101 -8.10 -7.57 -1.81
CA PHE A 101 -8.88 -6.80 -2.78
C PHE A 101 -8.16 -6.60 -4.12
N ARG A 102 -6.82 -6.61 -4.11
CA ARG A 102 -5.97 -6.59 -5.31
C ARG A 102 -6.41 -7.58 -6.40
N ASP A 103 -6.83 -8.79 -6.05
CA ASP A 103 -7.25 -9.79 -7.05
C ASP A 103 -8.47 -9.29 -7.86
N ARG A 104 -9.38 -8.55 -7.20
CA ARG A 104 -10.50 -7.90 -7.88
C ARG A 104 -10.03 -6.82 -8.85
N LEU A 105 -9.10 -5.98 -8.42
CA LEU A 105 -8.55 -4.89 -9.23
C LEU A 105 -7.79 -5.36 -10.47
N VAL A 106 -7.18 -6.55 -10.42
CA VAL A 106 -6.25 -7.03 -11.46
C VAL A 106 -6.86 -8.11 -12.34
N ARG A 107 -7.66 -9.03 -11.79
CA ARG A 107 -8.15 -10.21 -12.50
C ARG A 107 -9.66 -10.21 -12.71
N LYS A 108 -10.43 -9.63 -11.78
CA LYS A 108 -11.90 -9.59 -11.83
C LYS A 108 -12.42 -8.17 -12.02
N TYR A 109 -11.70 -7.39 -12.83
CA TYR A 109 -12.02 -5.98 -13.07
C TYR A 109 -13.34 -5.80 -13.84
N ASP A 110 -13.79 -6.83 -14.55
CA ASP A 110 -15.08 -6.90 -15.23
C ASP A 110 -16.26 -7.09 -14.27
N GLU A 111 -16.00 -7.59 -13.05
CA GLU A 111 -16.98 -7.76 -11.99
C GLU A 111 -16.92 -6.63 -10.94
N LEU A 112 -16.02 -5.67 -11.09
CA LEU A 112 -15.73 -4.63 -10.10
C LEU A 112 -16.69 -3.44 -10.25
N SER A 113 -17.44 -3.14 -9.19
CA SER A 113 -18.34 -1.98 -9.18
C SER A 113 -17.68 -0.70 -8.65
N PRO A 114 -18.15 0.49 -9.05
CA PRO A 114 -17.71 1.75 -8.46
C PRO A 114 -17.84 1.76 -6.93
N GLY A 115 -18.96 1.31 -6.37
CA GLY A 115 -19.17 1.26 -4.91
C GLY A 115 -18.10 0.45 -4.17
N GLU A 116 -17.65 -0.68 -4.71
CA GLU A 116 -16.59 -1.48 -4.08
C GLU A 116 -15.23 -0.78 -4.06
N VAL A 117 -14.87 -0.12 -5.17
CA VAL A 117 -13.63 0.69 -5.26
C VAL A 117 -13.70 1.87 -4.30
N GLU A 118 -14.88 2.43 -4.14
CA GLU A 118 -15.15 3.55 -3.27
C GLU A 118 -15.02 3.19 -1.78
N ASP A 119 -15.54 2.03 -1.37
CA ASP A 119 -15.43 1.51 -0.01
C ASP A 119 -13.96 1.22 0.37
N HIS A 120 -13.19 0.69 -0.59
CA HIS A 120 -11.75 0.46 -0.43
C HIS A 120 -10.91 1.71 -0.70
N GLY A 121 -11.52 2.78 -1.22
CA GLY A 121 -10.87 4.06 -1.52
C GLY A 121 -10.58 4.89 -0.28
N ASP A 122 -11.32 4.67 0.81
CA ASP A 122 -11.17 5.39 2.07
C ASP A 122 -10.03 4.83 2.94
N GLN A 123 -8.85 4.69 2.34
CA GLN A 123 -7.67 4.10 2.97
C GLN A 123 -6.52 5.09 3.06
N SER A 124 -6.73 6.35 2.68
CA SER A 124 -5.70 7.40 2.69
C SER A 124 -4.97 7.53 4.02
N GLU A 125 -5.68 7.38 5.15
CA GLU A 125 -5.07 7.38 6.48
C GLU A 125 -4.14 6.17 6.69
N LEU A 126 -4.57 4.97 6.27
CA LEU A 126 -3.76 3.76 6.35
C LEU A 126 -2.50 3.88 5.50
N LEU A 127 -2.65 4.31 4.24
CA LEU A 127 -1.53 4.46 3.30
C LEU A 127 -0.52 5.51 3.78
N SER A 128 -1.02 6.62 4.33
CA SER A 128 -0.17 7.65 4.95
C SER A 128 0.52 7.13 6.21
N SER A 129 -0.16 6.31 7.00
CA SER A 129 0.42 5.67 8.19
C SER A 129 1.49 4.66 7.82
N PHE A 130 1.30 3.87 6.75
CA PHE A 130 2.30 2.93 6.24
C PHE A 130 3.60 3.64 5.85
N ASP A 131 3.52 4.75 5.11
CA ASP A 131 4.69 5.58 4.78
C ASP A 131 5.45 6.01 6.05
N LYS A 132 4.71 6.49 7.05
CA LYS A 132 5.29 6.89 8.33
C LYS A 132 5.96 5.71 9.06
N TRP A 133 5.27 4.56 9.17
CA TRP A 133 5.78 3.38 9.86
C TRP A 133 7.09 2.87 9.25
N VAL A 134 7.14 2.76 7.92
CA VAL A 134 8.35 2.37 7.20
C VAL A 134 9.50 3.34 7.46
N ARG A 135 9.25 4.65 7.37
CA ARG A 135 10.28 5.66 7.65
C ARG A 135 10.76 5.61 9.10
N ASP A 136 9.85 5.47 10.06
CA ASP A 136 10.18 5.40 11.48
C ASP A 136 11.06 4.16 11.76
N TYR A 137 10.73 3.01 11.17
CA TYR A 137 11.52 1.79 11.28
C TYR A 137 12.93 1.95 10.66
N LEU A 138 13.02 2.49 9.44
CA LEU A 138 14.31 2.76 8.79
C LEU A 138 15.20 3.69 9.64
N ARG A 139 14.62 4.75 10.23
CA ARG A 139 15.34 5.65 11.12
C ARG A 139 15.86 4.94 12.37
N GLN A 140 15.03 4.09 12.97
CA GLN A 140 15.39 3.32 14.16
C GLN A 140 16.54 2.34 13.89
N GLU A 141 16.46 1.56 12.81
CA GLU A 141 17.42 0.48 12.52
C GLU A 141 18.72 0.97 11.86
N LEU A 142 18.66 2.04 11.06
CA LEU A 142 19.83 2.59 10.36
C LEU A 142 20.48 3.78 11.06
N GLY A 143 19.85 4.32 12.12
CA GLY A 143 20.39 5.46 12.88
C GLY A 143 20.47 6.77 12.08
N THR A 144 19.54 6.93 11.13
CA THR A 144 19.38 8.15 10.29
C THR A 144 18.12 8.91 10.69
#